data_AF-A0A8H6UQL7-F1
#
_entry.id   AF-A0A8H6UQL7-F1
#
_cell.length_a   1.000
_cell.length_b   1.000
_cell.length_c   1.000
_cell.angle_alpha   90.00
_cell.angle_beta   90.00
_cell.angle_gamma   90.00
#
_symmetry.space_group_name_H-M   'P 1'
#
loop_
_entity.id
_entity.type
_entity.pdbx_description
1 polymer ?
#
loop_
_entity_poly.entity_id
_entity_poly.type
_entity_poly.pdbx_seq_one_letter_code
_entity_poly.pdbx_strand_id
1 'polypeptide(L)'
;MAPQLGRYNASIRLIESTQLTPTEHSIWRAFLDEAVDPEYAAQYIWERVHDRSGRPPEQVLQELKLDWKRVVTKLPRRDQVSSEARTLVEARDDSHCFMLRQKPSDPSACVRFDHAWVIPPSLFDDSDMDPQGPLYLILQAFLTPAKTAELQALLRTDTAESQLRNLFLLSSSIHSAFRNGHIQISPPTDTPDQWNDETEIRLKTASKAHYFVSKLWPEPCGALFLSDGSPWDRPAQMFTMETKDANLPLPDPFLLRTHYRIAAALHLFHVEERIAEGWPSPPLFQLNATTQKTLRSLWHFVPKWIRVRCYRVLLKLGCYLYPRSFTGLVHRLPFGLYAKECNCSDRNEAEALRLVERYTSIRAPLWVDDYQGTHTVLITTAVPGQTLEAVFHRLSYWEREQLSKDLKSVLSQLRCIPNHTPYVFGNCHGGPLNDHRLPSGTCGPFNLISEFNTFLVHRYVRKETKDKIAAVHACPYRSVFTHADLHPSNILIDRGRLSGIVDWECAGFYPEYWEFTKLMYGAERFPEIQQIISDAFTENDYQEEFDAETLLWNDTPFGV
;
A
#
# COMPACT_ATOMS: atom_id res chain seq x y z
N MET A 1 -42.28 4.08 -10.43
CA MET A 1 -41.10 4.27 -11.31
C MET A 1 -39.89 3.80 -10.54
N ALA A 2 -39.28 2.68 -10.94
CA ALA A 2 -38.00 2.26 -10.35
C ALA A 2 -36.93 3.31 -10.68
N PRO A 3 -36.01 3.64 -9.77
CA PRO A 3 -34.95 4.59 -10.05
C PRO A 3 -34.12 4.05 -11.23
N GLN A 4 -33.91 4.85 -12.27
CA GLN A 4 -32.93 4.52 -13.31
C GLN A 4 -31.59 4.35 -12.59
N LEU A 5 -31.08 3.10 -12.51
CA LEU A 5 -29.68 2.89 -12.19
C LEU A 5 -28.88 3.68 -13.22
N GLY A 6 -28.07 4.65 -12.77
CA GLY A 6 -27.13 5.37 -13.64
C GLY A 6 -26.24 4.39 -14.40
N ARG A 7 -25.84 4.77 -15.61
CA ARG A 7 -24.92 4.03 -16.49
C ARG A 7 -23.60 3.74 -15.81
N TYR A 8 -23.17 4.54 -14.84
CA TYR A 8 -22.02 4.27 -13.98
C TYR A 8 -22.10 2.90 -13.29
N ASN A 9 -23.15 2.69 -12.49
CA ASN A 9 -23.33 1.43 -11.74
C ASN A 9 -23.49 0.21 -12.66
N ALA A 10 -24.15 0.40 -13.81
CA ALA A 10 -24.30 -0.65 -14.80
C ALA A 10 -22.95 -1.03 -15.43
N SER A 11 -22.12 -0.04 -15.73
CA SER A 11 -20.79 -0.24 -16.34
C SER A 11 -19.80 -0.84 -15.35
N ILE A 12 -19.83 -0.44 -14.08
CA ILE A 12 -19.02 -1.08 -13.04
C ILE A 12 -19.38 -2.56 -12.91
N ARG A 13 -20.67 -2.90 -12.79
CA ARG A 13 -21.11 -4.30 -12.70
C ARG A 13 -20.70 -5.12 -13.93
N LEU A 14 -20.79 -4.50 -15.12
CA LEU A 14 -20.34 -5.11 -16.36
C LEU A 14 -18.84 -5.43 -16.28
N ILE A 15 -18.01 -4.42 -15.97
CA ILE A 15 -16.56 -4.58 -15.82
C ILE A 15 -16.24 -5.66 -14.78
N GLU A 16 -16.82 -5.61 -13.58
CA GLU A 16 -16.58 -6.58 -12.50
C GLU A 16 -17.01 -8.02 -12.86
N SER A 17 -17.99 -8.17 -13.75
CA SER A 17 -18.45 -9.49 -14.22
C SER A 17 -17.59 -10.09 -15.34
N THR A 18 -16.73 -9.29 -15.97
CA THR A 18 -15.91 -9.71 -17.10
C THR A 18 -14.67 -10.48 -16.65
N GLN A 19 -14.14 -11.37 -17.51
CA GLN A 19 -12.95 -12.16 -17.20
C GLN A 19 -11.65 -11.37 -17.43
N LEU A 20 -11.47 -10.27 -16.70
CA LEU A 20 -10.25 -9.49 -16.71
C LEU A 20 -9.30 -9.88 -15.56
N THR A 21 -8.04 -9.51 -15.69
CA THR A 21 -7.07 -9.61 -14.59
C THR A 21 -7.36 -8.57 -13.49
N PRO A 22 -6.87 -8.78 -12.25
CA PRO A 22 -7.07 -7.80 -11.19
C PRO A 22 -6.55 -6.40 -11.54
N THR A 23 -5.40 -6.31 -12.22
CA THR A 23 -4.83 -5.03 -12.64
C THR A 23 -5.68 -4.34 -13.70
N GLU A 24 -6.28 -5.09 -14.63
CA GLU A 24 -7.21 -4.54 -15.63
C GLU A 24 -8.47 -3.98 -14.97
N HIS A 25 -9.02 -4.68 -13.96
CA HIS A 25 -10.12 -4.12 -13.16
C HIS A 25 -9.71 -2.84 -12.44
N SER A 26 -8.50 -2.78 -11.86
CA SER A 26 -7.97 -1.56 -11.25
C SER A 26 -7.81 -0.41 -12.26
N ILE A 27 -7.34 -0.70 -13.49
CA ILE A 27 -7.21 0.30 -14.56
C ILE A 27 -8.58 0.90 -14.92
N TRP A 28 -9.61 0.06 -15.09
CA TRP A 28 -10.94 0.54 -15.43
C TRP A 28 -11.63 1.27 -14.29
N ARG A 29 -11.45 0.81 -13.06
CA ARG A 29 -11.94 1.51 -11.87
C ARG A 29 -11.29 2.90 -11.77
N ALA A 30 -9.97 2.99 -11.89
CA ALA A 30 -9.26 4.26 -11.91
C ALA A 30 -9.66 5.16 -13.09
N PHE A 31 -9.92 4.60 -14.28
CA PHE A 31 -10.40 5.37 -15.42
C PHE A 31 -11.75 6.06 -15.12
N LEU A 32 -12.66 5.35 -14.45
CA LEU A 32 -13.98 5.88 -14.09
C LEU A 32 -13.91 6.86 -12.91
N ASP A 33 -13.16 6.50 -11.86
CA ASP A 33 -13.02 7.32 -10.64
C ASP A 33 -12.30 8.65 -10.93
N GLU A 34 -11.28 8.63 -11.80
CA GLU A 34 -10.48 9.81 -12.15
C GLU A 34 -11.01 10.55 -13.39
N ALA A 35 -12.13 10.12 -13.98
CA ALA A 35 -12.78 10.87 -15.05
C ALA A 35 -13.32 12.22 -14.53
N VAL A 36 -13.38 13.21 -15.41
CA VAL A 36 -14.00 14.51 -15.08
C VAL A 36 -15.50 14.35 -14.82
N ASP A 37 -16.16 13.49 -15.60
CA ASP A 37 -17.54 13.06 -15.41
C ASP A 37 -17.59 11.53 -15.49
N PRO A 38 -17.67 10.83 -14.34
CA PRO A 38 -17.71 9.37 -14.29
C PRO A 38 -18.90 8.75 -15.03
N GLU A 39 -20.05 9.43 -15.07
CA GLU A 39 -21.25 8.93 -15.77
C GLU A 39 -21.07 9.03 -17.29
N TYR A 40 -20.47 10.12 -17.77
CA TYR A 40 -20.12 10.29 -19.19
C TYR A 40 -19.08 9.25 -19.65
N ALA A 41 -18.03 9.04 -18.84
CA ALA A 41 -17.00 8.04 -19.11
C ALA A 41 -17.58 6.61 -19.12
N ALA A 42 -18.46 6.29 -18.16
CA ALA A 42 -19.15 5.01 -18.10
C ALA A 42 -20.08 4.80 -19.28
N GLN A 43 -20.82 5.83 -19.70
CA GLN A 43 -21.68 5.77 -20.88
C GLN A 43 -20.87 5.44 -22.15
N TYR A 44 -19.70 6.05 -22.34
CA TYR A 44 -18.82 5.75 -23.46
C TYR A 44 -18.41 4.27 -23.48
N ILE A 45 -17.96 3.72 -22.35
CA ILE A 45 -17.58 2.30 -22.24
C ILE A 45 -18.80 1.41 -22.54
N TRP A 46 -19.96 1.74 -21.97
CA TRP A 46 -21.19 0.99 -22.18
C TRP A 46 -21.58 0.91 -23.66
N GLU A 47 -21.57 2.04 -24.37
CA GLU A 47 -21.91 2.14 -25.79
C GLU A 47 -20.93 1.34 -26.65
N ARG A 48 -19.64 1.37 -26.33
CA ARG A 48 -18.62 0.58 -27.06
C ARG A 48 -18.81 -0.92 -26.88
N VAL A 49 -19.13 -1.37 -25.66
CA VAL A 49 -19.36 -2.80 -25.38
C VAL A 49 -20.65 -3.28 -26.02
N HIS A 50 -21.71 -2.45 -26.04
CA HIS A 50 -23.02 -2.81 -26.59
C HIS A 50 -23.18 -2.45 -28.08
N ASP A 51 -22.09 -2.13 -28.77
CA ASP A 51 -22.13 -1.96 -30.21
C ASP A 51 -22.61 -3.27 -30.86
N ARG A 52 -23.42 -3.17 -31.92
CA ARG A 52 -24.07 -4.30 -32.62
C ARG A 52 -23.10 -5.24 -33.34
N SER A 53 -21.81 -5.15 -33.01
CA SER A 53 -20.70 -5.96 -33.52
C SER A 53 -20.72 -7.41 -33.02
N GLY A 54 -21.45 -7.72 -31.94
CA GLY A 54 -21.55 -9.08 -31.38
C GLY A 54 -20.26 -9.60 -30.73
N ARG A 55 -19.29 -8.72 -30.46
CA ARG A 55 -18.02 -9.06 -29.81
C ARG A 55 -18.19 -9.26 -28.31
N PRO A 56 -17.39 -10.14 -27.68
CA PRO A 56 -17.44 -10.32 -26.23
C PRO A 56 -16.97 -9.03 -25.52
N PRO A 57 -17.61 -8.64 -24.40
CA PRO A 57 -17.24 -7.45 -23.63
C PRO A 57 -15.75 -7.37 -23.26
N GLU A 58 -15.15 -8.51 -22.91
CA GLU A 58 -13.74 -8.63 -22.53
C GLU A 58 -12.81 -8.12 -23.63
N GLN A 59 -13.08 -8.51 -24.88
CA GLN A 59 -12.26 -8.12 -26.02
C GLN A 59 -12.35 -6.61 -26.26
N VAL A 60 -13.56 -6.04 -26.18
CA VAL A 60 -13.77 -4.60 -26.37
C VAL A 60 -13.05 -3.81 -25.27
N LEU A 61 -13.14 -4.25 -24.02
CA LEU A 61 -12.41 -3.63 -22.91
C LEU A 61 -10.89 -3.73 -23.11
N GLN A 62 -10.36 -4.86 -23.56
CA GLN A 62 -8.91 -4.97 -23.84
C GLN A 62 -8.45 -4.05 -24.98
N GLU A 63 -9.25 -3.90 -26.04
CA GLU A 63 -8.97 -2.95 -27.13
C GLU A 63 -8.98 -1.50 -26.62
N LEU A 64 -10.01 -1.10 -25.87
CA LEU A 64 -10.09 0.24 -25.27
C LEU A 64 -8.94 0.50 -24.28
N LYS A 65 -8.48 -0.53 -23.55
CA LYS A 65 -7.33 -0.43 -22.65
C LYS A 65 -6.05 -0.11 -23.41
N LEU A 66 -5.84 -0.74 -24.58
CA LEU A 66 -4.68 -0.46 -25.42
C LEU A 66 -4.72 0.97 -25.98
N ASP A 67 -5.90 1.43 -26.40
CA ASP A 67 -6.10 2.83 -26.82
C ASP A 67 -5.83 3.79 -25.65
N TRP A 68 -6.34 3.50 -24.46
CA TRP A 68 -6.08 4.30 -23.27
C TRP A 68 -4.58 4.35 -22.93
N LYS A 69 -3.89 3.19 -22.96
CA LYS A 69 -2.44 3.10 -22.77
C LYS A 69 -1.70 4.00 -23.77
N ARG A 70 -2.10 4.00 -25.04
CA ARG A 70 -1.51 4.86 -26.08
C ARG A 70 -1.71 6.35 -25.82
N VAL A 71 -2.84 6.77 -25.25
CA VAL A 71 -3.07 8.17 -24.86
C VAL A 71 -2.15 8.57 -23.71
N VAL A 72 -2.18 7.82 -22.60
CA VAL A 72 -1.44 8.22 -21.39
C VAL A 72 0.07 8.14 -21.56
N THR A 73 0.57 7.24 -22.42
CA THR A 73 2.00 7.14 -22.78
C THR A 73 2.51 8.27 -23.70
N LYS A 74 1.64 9.20 -24.12
CA LYS A 74 2.08 10.47 -24.73
C LYS A 74 2.56 11.47 -23.67
N LEU A 75 2.12 11.36 -22.41
CA LEU A 75 2.49 12.27 -21.33
C LEU A 75 4.01 12.29 -21.02
N PRO A 76 4.74 11.16 -21.04
CA PRO A 76 6.19 11.15 -20.83
C PRO A 76 7.03 11.71 -22.00
N ARG A 77 6.46 12.27 -23.07
CA ARG A 77 7.22 12.79 -24.24
C ARG A 77 8.09 14.00 -23.92
N ARG A 78 9.28 14.08 -24.53
CA ARG A 78 10.26 15.15 -24.29
C ARG A 78 10.11 16.25 -25.33
N ASP A 79 9.45 17.33 -24.91
CA ASP A 79 9.37 18.55 -25.70
C ASP A 79 10.46 19.54 -25.28
N GLN A 80 11.11 20.17 -26.25
CA GLN A 80 12.17 21.14 -25.96
C GLN A 80 11.57 22.44 -25.43
N VAL A 81 12.13 22.93 -24.32
CA VAL A 81 11.78 24.26 -23.79
C VAL A 81 12.67 25.31 -24.43
N SER A 82 12.06 26.36 -25.00
CA SER A 82 12.75 27.50 -25.62
C SER A 82 13.64 28.24 -24.61
N SER A 83 14.70 28.92 -25.08
CA SER A 83 15.61 29.67 -24.20
C SER A 83 14.92 30.83 -23.46
N GLU A 84 13.92 31.44 -24.08
CA GLU A 84 13.12 32.51 -23.48
C GLU A 84 12.27 31.98 -22.32
N ALA A 85 11.54 30.88 -22.51
CA ALA A 85 10.73 30.26 -21.47
C ALA A 85 11.56 29.78 -20.28
N ARG A 86 12.77 29.25 -20.53
CA ARG A 86 13.72 28.86 -19.47
C ARG A 86 14.09 30.05 -18.60
N THR A 87 14.44 31.17 -19.22
CA THR A 87 14.83 32.39 -18.50
C THR A 87 13.68 32.92 -17.64
N LEU A 88 12.46 32.89 -18.18
CA LEU A 88 11.28 33.38 -17.47
C LEU A 88 10.88 32.48 -16.28
N VAL A 89 10.94 31.16 -16.43
CA VAL A 89 10.59 30.24 -15.33
C VAL A 89 11.66 30.25 -14.23
N GLU A 90 12.93 30.39 -14.60
CA GLU A 90 14.03 30.59 -13.66
C GLU A 90 13.88 31.91 -12.89
N ALA A 91 13.44 32.98 -13.56
CA ALA A 91 13.13 34.24 -12.89
C ALA A 91 11.92 34.12 -11.94
N ARG A 92 10.86 33.40 -12.35
CA ARG A 92 9.65 33.17 -11.54
C ARG A 92 9.98 32.42 -10.25
N ASP A 93 10.72 31.32 -10.40
CA ASP A 93 10.99 30.38 -9.31
C ASP A 93 12.28 30.74 -8.55
N ASP A 94 12.91 31.89 -8.84
CA ASP A 94 14.17 32.34 -8.23
C ASP A 94 15.32 31.33 -8.45
N SER A 95 15.28 30.58 -9.55
CA SER A 95 16.16 29.42 -9.86
C SER A 95 16.13 28.32 -8.80
N HIS A 96 15.02 28.17 -8.10
CA HIS A 96 14.78 27.16 -7.08
C HIS A 96 13.73 26.14 -7.56
N CYS A 97 13.93 24.85 -7.30
CA CYS A 97 12.90 23.84 -7.58
C CYS A 97 11.67 24.02 -6.69
N PHE A 98 10.50 23.66 -7.21
CA PHE A 98 9.27 23.55 -6.41
C PHE A 98 9.44 22.62 -5.19
N MET A 99 10.11 21.49 -5.38
CA MET A 99 10.39 20.51 -4.30
C MET A 99 11.74 20.79 -3.62
N LEU A 100 11.78 21.86 -2.84
CA LEU A 100 12.87 22.20 -1.91
C LEU A 100 12.41 22.09 -0.46
N ARG A 101 13.23 21.48 0.39
CA ARG A 101 12.90 21.28 1.81
C ARG A 101 13.05 22.57 2.63
N GLN A 102 14.08 23.35 2.34
CA GLN A 102 14.33 24.70 2.85
C GLN A 102 14.99 25.50 1.73
N LYS A 103 14.62 26.78 1.58
CA LYS A 103 15.36 27.67 0.68
C LYS A 103 16.78 27.82 1.23
N PRO A 104 17.84 27.53 0.44
CA PRO A 104 19.21 27.63 0.91
C PRO A 104 19.50 29.05 1.41
N SER A 105 20.19 29.17 2.55
CA SER A 105 20.61 30.47 3.10
C SER A 105 21.72 31.13 2.26
N ASP A 106 22.39 30.33 1.42
CA ASP A 106 23.42 30.76 0.49
C ASP A 106 22.88 30.73 -0.95
N PRO A 107 22.73 31.88 -1.63
CA PRO A 107 22.25 31.96 -3.01
C PRO A 107 23.23 31.40 -4.05
N SER A 108 24.44 30.97 -3.65
CA SER A 108 25.44 30.36 -4.54
C SER A 108 25.41 28.82 -4.58
N ALA A 109 24.53 28.18 -3.81
CA ALA A 109 24.38 26.73 -3.82
C ALA A 109 23.90 26.24 -5.21
N CYS A 110 24.66 25.35 -5.84
CA CYS A 110 24.32 24.79 -7.15
C CYS A 110 23.09 23.87 -7.03
N VAL A 111 21.90 24.41 -7.30
CA VAL A 111 20.66 23.63 -7.37
C VAL A 111 20.57 23.01 -8.77
N ARG A 112 20.50 21.69 -8.84
CA ARG A 112 20.28 20.98 -10.11
C ARG A 112 18.78 20.85 -10.36
N PHE A 113 18.32 21.40 -11.47
CA PHE A 113 16.92 21.38 -11.86
C PHE A 113 16.76 21.18 -13.37
N ASP A 114 15.63 20.59 -13.74
CA ASP A 114 15.16 20.46 -15.11
C ASP A 114 13.87 21.26 -15.29
N HIS A 115 13.66 21.76 -16.50
CA HIS A 115 12.43 22.42 -16.92
C HIS A 115 11.38 21.35 -17.26
N ALA A 116 10.34 21.27 -16.42
CA ALA A 116 9.29 20.27 -16.54
C ALA A 116 8.02 20.89 -17.12
N TRP A 117 7.57 20.37 -18.26
CA TRP A 117 6.20 20.59 -18.73
C TRP A 117 5.22 19.83 -17.82
N VAL A 118 4.11 20.48 -17.44
CA VAL A 118 3.03 19.81 -16.72
C VAL A 118 2.35 18.82 -17.66
N ILE A 119 1.96 19.27 -18.85
CA ILE A 119 1.48 18.46 -19.97
C ILE A 119 2.36 18.78 -21.20
N PRO A 120 2.90 17.79 -21.93
CA PRO A 120 3.71 18.06 -23.12
C PRO A 120 2.90 18.81 -24.19
N PRO A 121 3.37 19.95 -24.70
CA PRO A 121 2.72 20.68 -25.80
C PRO A 121 2.41 19.80 -27.02
N SER A 122 3.24 18.79 -27.30
CA SER A 122 3.08 17.88 -28.46
C SER A 122 2.00 16.81 -28.30
N LEU A 123 1.20 16.84 -27.22
CA LEU A 123 0.17 15.85 -26.94
C LEU A 123 -0.81 15.63 -28.11
N PHE A 124 -1.17 16.70 -28.83
CA PHE A 124 -2.14 16.68 -29.94
C PHE A 124 -1.51 16.78 -31.34
N ASP A 125 -0.19 16.73 -31.46
CA ASP A 125 0.51 17.03 -32.72
C ASP A 125 0.66 15.82 -33.65
N ASP A 126 0.33 14.62 -33.18
CA ASP A 126 0.44 13.40 -33.98
C ASP A 126 -0.87 12.98 -34.67
N SER A 127 -0.72 12.18 -35.71
CA SER A 127 -1.84 11.65 -36.51
C SER A 127 -2.81 10.77 -35.73
N ASP A 128 -2.38 10.23 -34.58
CA ASP A 128 -3.24 9.34 -33.80
C ASP A 128 -4.27 10.14 -32.98
N MET A 129 -4.06 11.44 -32.76
CA MET A 129 -4.96 12.35 -32.06
C MET A 129 -5.92 13.09 -33.02
N ASP A 130 -6.31 12.41 -34.11
CA ASP A 130 -7.41 12.86 -34.99
C ASP A 130 -8.70 13.03 -34.17
N PRO A 131 -9.41 14.17 -34.27
CA PRO A 131 -10.70 14.37 -33.61
C PRO A 131 -11.76 13.28 -33.83
N GLN A 132 -11.68 12.53 -34.94
CA GLN A 132 -12.58 11.39 -35.21
C GLN A 132 -11.96 10.03 -34.84
N GLY A 133 -10.69 10.03 -34.42
CA GLY A 133 -9.93 8.84 -34.08
C GLY A 133 -10.27 8.27 -32.70
N PRO A 134 -9.96 6.99 -32.46
CA PRO A 134 -10.31 6.31 -31.21
C PRO A 134 -9.59 6.90 -29.98
N LEU A 135 -8.33 7.32 -30.12
CA LEU A 135 -7.55 7.90 -29.02
C LEU A 135 -8.11 9.25 -28.54
N TYR A 136 -8.56 10.09 -29.48
CA TYR A 136 -9.17 11.36 -29.13
C TYR A 136 -10.53 11.15 -28.43
N LEU A 137 -11.34 10.20 -28.94
CA LEU A 137 -12.64 9.90 -28.35
C LEU A 137 -12.53 9.33 -26.93
N ILE A 138 -11.55 8.46 -26.64
CA ILE A 138 -11.36 7.95 -25.27
C ILE A 138 -10.81 9.03 -24.33
N LEU A 139 -9.96 9.94 -24.82
CA LEU A 139 -9.54 11.11 -24.05
C LEU A 139 -10.73 12.04 -23.75
N GLN A 140 -11.63 12.24 -24.71
CA GLN A 140 -12.87 12.98 -24.49
C GLN A 140 -13.82 12.27 -23.51
N ALA A 141 -13.91 10.94 -23.55
CA ALA A 141 -14.66 10.20 -22.56
C ALA A 141 -14.12 10.43 -21.13
N PHE A 142 -12.79 10.50 -21.00
CA PHE A 142 -12.13 10.72 -19.71
C PHE A 142 -12.23 12.17 -19.20
N LEU A 143 -11.98 13.16 -20.06
CA LEU A 143 -11.96 14.58 -19.66
C LEU A 143 -13.28 15.31 -19.89
N THR A 144 -14.20 14.78 -20.69
CA THR A 144 -15.32 15.46 -21.38
C THR A 144 -14.87 16.27 -22.61
N PRO A 145 -15.77 16.49 -23.61
CA PRO A 145 -15.46 17.32 -24.78
C PRO A 145 -15.06 18.76 -24.43
N ALA A 146 -15.72 19.35 -23.43
CA ALA A 146 -15.47 20.74 -23.01
C ALA A 146 -14.04 20.91 -22.46
N LYS A 147 -13.62 20.05 -21.52
CA LYS A 147 -12.26 20.12 -20.96
C LYS A 147 -11.18 19.66 -21.94
N THR A 148 -11.50 18.75 -22.85
CA THR A 148 -10.55 18.37 -23.92
C THR A 148 -10.28 19.56 -24.84
N ALA A 149 -11.30 20.34 -25.19
CA ALA A 149 -11.14 21.56 -25.98
C ALA A 149 -10.37 22.65 -25.21
N GLU A 150 -10.65 22.81 -23.90
CA GLU A 150 -9.88 23.71 -23.02
C GLU A 150 -8.40 23.34 -22.97
N LEU A 151 -8.09 22.05 -22.79
CA LEU A 151 -6.71 21.53 -22.80
C LEU A 151 -6.03 21.79 -24.14
N GLN A 152 -6.70 21.50 -25.26
CA GLN A 152 -6.14 21.72 -26.59
C GLN A 152 -5.87 23.21 -26.85
N ALA A 153 -6.74 24.10 -26.42
CA ALA A 153 -6.56 25.54 -26.56
C ALA A 153 -5.35 26.05 -25.75
N LEU A 154 -5.17 25.57 -24.51
CA LEU A 154 -4.04 25.94 -23.67
C LEU A 154 -2.70 25.47 -24.25
N LEU A 155 -2.63 24.24 -24.77
CA LEU A 155 -1.39 23.69 -25.34
C LEU A 155 -1.01 24.29 -26.69
N ARG A 156 -1.99 24.72 -27.51
CA ARG A 156 -1.74 25.38 -28.81
C ARG A 156 -1.38 26.86 -28.68
N THR A 157 -1.69 27.47 -27.54
CA THR A 157 -1.36 28.88 -27.32
C THR A 157 0.14 28.97 -27.05
N ASP A 158 0.88 29.61 -27.96
CA ASP A 158 2.34 29.76 -27.87
C ASP A 158 2.76 31.18 -27.46
N THR A 159 2.31 31.60 -26.27
CA THR A 159 2.75 32.88 -25.66
C THR A 159 3.65 32.58 -24.47
N ALA A 160 4.52 33.53 -24.11
CA ALA A 160 5.38 33.39 -22.93
C ALA A 160 4.56 33.10 -21.66
N GLU A 161 3.40 33.73 -21.50
CA GLU A 161 2.50 33.50 -20.36
C GLU A 161 1.90 32.08 -20.36
N SER A 162 1.41 31.59 -21.51
CA SER A 162 0.83 30.24 -21.59
C SER A 162 1.89 29.16 -21.37
N GLN A 163 3.10 29.37 -21.88
CA GLN A 163 4.25 28.50 -21.63
C GLN A 163 4.58 28.44 -20.13
N LEU A 164 4.63 29.58 -19.44
CA LEU A 164 4.88 29.63 -17.98
C LEU A 164 3.79 28.91 -17.17
N ARG A 165 2.53 29.03 -17.59
CA ARG A 165 1.40 28.31 -16.97
C ARG A 165 1.50 26.79 -17.13
N ASN A 166 2.29 26.28 -18.07
CA ASN A 166 2.50 24.85 -18.27
C ASN A 166 3.90 24.39 -17.85
N LEU A 167 4.73 25.26 -17.25
CA LEU A 167 6.15 24.97 -16.98
C LEU A 167 6.54 25.27 -15.54
N PHE A 168 7.39 24.41 -14.96
CA PHE A 168 7.95 24.59 -13.62
C PHE A 168 9.25 23.80 -13.41
N LEU A 169 10.00 24.14 -12.36
CA LEU A 169 11.30 23.56 -12.07
C LEU A 169 11.21 22.37 -11.10
N LEU A 170 11.76 21.23 -11.50
CA LEU A 170 11.85 19.99 -10.70
C LEU A 170 13.27 19.42 -10.73
N SER A 171 13.69 18.70 -9.69
CA SER A 171 14.94 17.93 -9.74
C SER A 171 14.82 16.78 -10.75
N SER A 172 15.93 16.33 -11.35
CA SER A 172 15.87 15.33 -12.43
C SER A 172 15.18 14.02 -12.06
N SER A 173 15.37 13.52 -10.84
CA SER A 173 14.68 12.30 -10.38
C SER A 173 13.18 12.53 -10.19
N ILE A 174 12.79 13.68 -9.66
CA ILE A 174 11.38 14.04 -9.44
C ILE A 174 10.69 14.32 -10.78
N HIS A 175 11.34 15.04 -11.68
CA HIS A 175 10.85 15.30 -13.04
C HIS A 175 10.61 13.98 -13.79
N SER A 176 11.54 13.03 -13.69
CA SER A 176 11.35 11.68 -14.24
C SER A 176 10.15 10.97 -13.62
N ALA A 177 10.01 11.00 -12.29
CA ALA A 177 8.90 10.37 -11.60
C ALA A 177 7.54 11.00 -11.94
N PHE A 178 7.47 12.33 -12.01
CA PHE A 178 6.30 13.12 -12.39
C PHE A 178 5.81 12.75 -13.79
N ARG A 179 6.73 12.72 -14.75
CA ARG A 179 6.38 12.44 -16.15
C ARG A 179 5.90 11.03 -16.40
N ASN A 180 6.48 10.07 -15.68
CA ASN A 180 6.07 8.67 -15.76
C ASN A 180 4.89 8.35 -14.83
N GLY A 181 4.25 9.37 -14.24
CA GLY A 181 3.03 9.21 -13.46
C GLY A 181 3.25 8.49 -12.13
N HIS A 182 4.42 8.55 -11.53
CA HIS A 182 4.67 7.92 -10.22
C HIS A 182 4.43 8.84 -9.03
N ILE A 183 4.17 10.13 -9.28
CA ILE A 183 3.81 11.10 -8.25
C ILE A 183 2.60 11.90 -8.68
N GLN A 184 1.79 12.28 -7.72
CA GLN A 184 0.65 13.18 -7.90
C GLN A 184 0.87 14.47 -7.13
N ILE A 185 0.37 15.56 -7.69
CA ILE A 185 0.40 16.89 -7.07
C ILE A 185 -1.06 17.32 -6.90
N SER A 186 -1.48 17.58 -5.66
CA SER A 186 -2.84 18.00 -5.33
C SER A 186 -2.84 19.13 -4.30
N PRO A 187 -3.82 20.05 -4.32
CA PRO A 187 -3.92 21.08 -3.30
C PRO A 187 -4.30 20.46 -1.94
N PRO A 188 -3.99 21.11 -0.80
CA PRO A 188 -4.50 20.72 0.50
C PRO A 188 -6.02 20.88 0.50
N THR A 189 -6.74 19.76 0.58
CA THR A 189 -8.20 19.73 0.71
C THR A 189 -8.58 19.11 2.05
N ASP A 190 -9.67 19.59 2.66
CA ASP A 190 -10.17 19.05 3.93
C ASP A 190 -10.74 17.63 3.76
N THR A 191 -11.14 17.26 2.53
CA THR A 191 -11.54 15.91 2.12
C THR A 191 -10.97 15.56 0.73
N PRO A 192 -10.79 14.27 0.38
CA PRO A 192 -10.25 13.83 -0.92
C PRO A 192 -11.02 14.36 -2.14
N ASP A 193 -12.33 14.59 -2.01
CA ASP A 193 -13.23 14.89 -3.14
C ASP A 193 -13.36 16.39 -3.49
N GLN A 194 -12.53 17.27 -2.93
CA GLN A 194 -12.72 18.73 -3.01
C GLN A 194 -11.85 19.46 -4.04
N TRP A 195 -10.99 18.80 -4.82
CA TRP A 195 -10.35 19.49 -5.95
C TRP A 195 -11.37 19.70 -7.07
N ASN A 196 -12.15 20.77 -6.93
CA ASN A 196 -13.23 21.18 -7.81
C ASN A 196 -12.88 22.50 -8.54
N ASP A 197 -13.78 22.92 -9.43
CA ASP A 197 -13.56 24.08 -10.28
C ASP A 197 -13.45 25.40 -9.46
N GLU A 198 -14.12 25.49 -8.30
CA GLU A 198 -13.98 26.63 -7.39
C GLU A 198 -12.56 26.71 -6.79
N THR A 199 -12.01 25.56 -6.39
CA THR A 199 -10.64 25.46 -5.90
C THR A 199 -9.63 25.85 -6.98
N GLU A 200 -9.87 25.43 -8.23
CA GLU A 200 -9.04 25.85 -9.38
C GLU A 200 -9.08 27.37 -9.59
N ILE A 201 -10.26 27.98 -9.57
CA ILE A 201 -10.41 29.45 -9.74
C ILE A 201 -9.63 30.21 -8.65
N ARG A 202 -9.71 29.73 -7.40
CA ARG A 202 -8.98 30.32 -6.28
C ARG A 202 -7.47 30.18 -6.45
N LEU A 203 -6.97 29.03 -6.89
CA LEU A 203 -5.54 28.78 -7.08
C LEU A 203 -4.99 29.55 -8.30
N LYS A 204 -5.79 29.72 -9.35
CA LYS A 204 -5.40 30.37 -10.60
C LYS A 204 -5.05 31.86 -10.44
N THR A 205 -5.59 32.51 -9.41
CA THR A 205 -5.32 33.92 -9.09
C THR A 205 -4.33 34.09 -7.93
N ALA A 206 -3.85 33.01 -7.33
CA ALA A 206 -2.96 33.05 -6.17
C ALA A 206 -1.51 33.31 -6.59
N SER A 207 -0.83 34.23 -5.90
CA SER A 207 0.63 34.41 -6.00
C SER A 207 1.42 33.40 -5.16
N LYS A 208 0.73 32.70 -4.24
CA LYS A 208 1.29 31.66 -3.38
C LYS A 208 0.27 30.53 -3.20
N ALA A 209 0.68 29.30 -3.51
CA ALA A 209 -0.15 28.11 -3.43
C ALA A 209 0.60 26.97 -2.75
N HIS A 210 -0.12 26.20 -1.92
CA HIS A 210 0.38 25.01 -1.25
C HIS A 210 -0.12 23.76 -1.99
N TYR A 211 0.75 22.76 -2.12
CA TYR A 211 0.42 21.49 -2.76
C TYR A 211 1.03 20.32 -1.98
N PHE A 212 0.29 19.24 -1.84
CA PHE A 212 0.81 17.94 -1.46
C PHE A 212 1.36 17.22 -2.67
N VAL A 213 2.53 16.62 -2.50
CA VAL A 213 3.11 15.69 -3.47
C VAL A 213 3.12 14.31 -2.82
N SER A 214 2.44 13.35 -3.44
CA SER A 214 2.33 11.96 -2.97
C SER A 214 2.97 11.01 -3.97
N LYS A 215 3.60 9.94 -3.46
CA LYS A 215 4.01 8.79 -4.28
C LYS A 215 2.79 7.92 -4.53
N LEU A 216 2.63 7.48 -5.77
CA LEU A 216 1.60 6.52 -6.12
C LEU A 216 2.03 5.10 -5.74
N TRP A 217 1.02 4.29 -5.41
CA TRP A 217 1.13 2.89 -5.04
C TRP A 217 0.16 2.08 -5.91
N PRO A 218 0.40 0.77 -6.11
CA PRO A 218 1.50 -0.07 -5.63
C PRO A 218 2.80 0.08 -6.44
N GLU A 219 3.94 -0.42 -5.94
CA GLU A 219 5.28 -0.27 -6.58
C GLU A 219 5.72 1.20 -6.70
N PRO A 220 5.90 1.91 -5.56
CA PRO A 220 6.31 3.30 -5.59
C PRO A 220 7.67 3.43 -6.28
N CYS A 221 7.84 4.53 -7.01
CA CYS A 221 9.13 4.83 -7.64
C CYS A 221 10.25 4.86 -6.58
N GLY A 222 11.44 4.39 -6.97
CA GLY A 222 12.60 4.19 -6.09
C GLY A 222 13.18 5.45 -5.47
N ALA A 223 14.51 5.52 -5.33
CA ALA A 223 15.16 6.66 -4.67
C ALA A 223 14.90 7.97 -5.45
N LEU A 224 14.09 8.84 -4.85
CA LEU A 224 13.82 10.18 -5.35
C LEU A 224 14.65 11.18 -4.55
N PHE A 225 15.30 12.11 -5.25
CA PHE A 225 16.14 13.12 -4.63
C PHE A 225 15.52 14.50 -4.82
N LEU A 226 15.47 15.27 -3.75
CA LEU A 226 15.17 16.69 -3.81
C LEU A 226 16.33 17.42 -4.49
N SER A 227 16.09 18.68 -4.84
CA SER A 227 17.06 19.48 -5.61
C SER A 227 18.32 19.88 -4.81
N ASP A 228 18.30 19.77 -3.50
CA ASP A 228 19.47 19.85 -2.60
C ASP A 228 20.27 18.53 -2.52
N GLY A 229 19.85 17.51 -3.26
CA GLY A 229 20.44 16.18 -3.25
C GLY A 229 19.99 15.30 -2.07
N SER A 230 19.13 15.79 -1.19
CA SER A 230 18.61 14.99 -0.07
C SER A 230 17.59 13.95 -0.57
N PRO A 231 17.59 12.72 -0.02
CA PRO A 231 16.60 11.71 -0.38
C PRO A 231 15.21 12.07 0.14
N TRP A 232 14.19 11.80 -0.69
CA TRP A 232 12.78 11.94 -0.35
C TRP A 232 12.16 10.57 -0.05
N ASP A 233 12.18 10.19 1.22
CA ASP A 233 11.71 8.88 1.70
C ASP A 233 10.26 8.88 2.20
N ARG A 234 9.62 10.06 2.27
CA ARG A 234 8.24 10.18 2.79
C ARG A 234 7.22 9.75 1.73
N PRO A 235 6.07 9.16 2.13
CA PRO A 235 5.01 8.80 1.18
C PRO A 235 4.33 10.03 0.58
N ALA A 236 4.18 11.10 1.38
CA ALA A 236 3.67 12.39 0.93
C ALA A 236 4.36 13.54 1.68
N GLN A 237 4.46 14.69 1.03
CA GLN A 237 5.01 15.91 1.64
C GLN A 237 4.38 17.16 1.01
N MET A 238 4.16 18.19 1.82
CA MET A 238 3.65 19.48 1.36
C MET A 238 4.79 20.38 0.89
N PHE A 239 4.57 21.06 -0.24
CA PHE A 239 5.47 22.04 -0.85
C PHE A 239 4.69 23.29 -1.24
N THR A 240 5.41 24.38 -1.53
CA THR A 240 4.80 25.69 -1.81
C THR A 240 5.34 26.24 -3.12
N MET A 241 4.43 26.65 -4.00
CA MET A 241 4.74 27.45 -5.19
C MET A 241 4.47 28.91 -4.85
N GLU A 242 5.43 29.80 -5.12
CA GLU A 242 5.24 31.24 -4.92
C GLU A 242 5.95 32.03 -6.02
N THR A 243 5.32 33.11 -6.47
CA THR A 243 5.93 34.07 -7.39
C THR A 243 5.96 35.46 -6.74
N LYS A 244 7.05 36.19 -6.94
CA LYS A 244 7.20 37.58 -6.49
C LYS A 244 6.71 38.59 -7.52
N ASP A 245 6.61 38.18 -8.79
CA ASP A 245 6.20 39.02 -9.92
C ASP A 245 4.81 38.59 -10.42
N ALA A 246 3.86 39.53 -10.40
CA ALA A 246 2.50 39.30 -10.89
C ALA A 246 2.44 38.96 -12.39
N ASN A 247 3.47 39.32 -13.16
CA ASN A 247 3.57 39.02 -14.59
C ASN A 247 4.12 37.61 -14.88
N LEU A 248 4.57 36.88 -13.85
CA LEU A 248 5.11 35.52 -13.97
C LEU A 248 4.15 34.54 -13.26
N PRO A 249 3.12 34.03 -13.96
CA PRO A 249 2.10 33.20 -13.35
C PRO A 249 2.64 31.83 -12.90
N LEU A 250 2.04 31.30 -11.83
CA LEU A 250 2.24 29.92 -11.40
C LEU A 250 1.62 28.94 -12.41
N PRO A 251 2.01 27.64 -12.36
CA PRO A 251 1.40 26.62 -13.21
C PRO A 251 -0.13 26.58 -13.07
N ASP A 252 -0.82 26.39 -14.19
CA ASP A 252 -2.28 26.40 -14.23
C ASP A 252 -2.83 25.18 -13.45
N PRO A 253 -3.71 25.40 -12.44
CA PRO A 253 -4.30 24.33 -11.66
C PRO A 253 -5.04 23.29 -12.51
N PHE A 254 -5.64 23.69 -13.63
CA PHE A 254 -6.32 22.77 -14.54
C PHE A 254 -5.34 21.78 -15.19
N LEU A 255 -4.15 22.24 -15.58
CA LEU A 255 -3.11 21.37 -16.15
C LEU A 255 -2.55 20.41 -15.09
N LEU A 256 -2.34 20.89 -13.86
CA LEU A 256 -1.92 20.04 -12.74
C LEU A 256 -2.98 18.98 -12.42
N ARG A 257 -4.27 19.33 -12.44
CA ARG A 257 -5.38 18.38 -12.22
C ARG A 257 -5.48 17.37 -13.36
N THR A 258 -5.29 17.82 -14.59
CA THR A 258 -5.25 16.93 -15.76
C THR A 258 -4.10 15.93 -15.64
N HIS A 259 -2.91 16.39 -15.25
CA HIS A 259 -1.77 15.50 -14.97
C HIS A 259 -2.10 14.53 -13.83
N TYR A 260 -2.64 15.01 -12.70
CA TYR A 260 -3.05 14.21 -11.55
C TYR A 260 -3.92 13.01 -11.96
N ARG A 261 -4.96 13.28 -12.76
CA ARG A 261 -5.91 12.28 -13.26
C ARG A 261 -5.24 11.24 -14.17
N ILE A 262 -4.39 11.69 -15.10
CA ILE A 262 -3.68 10.80 -16.03
C ILE A 262 -2.58 10.00 -15.35
N ALA A 263 -1.91 10.57 -14.33
CA ALA A 263 -0.81 9.95 -13.62
C ALA A 263 -1.22 8.63 -12.96
N ALA A 264 -2.43 8.56 -12.38
CA ALA A 264 -2.97 7.33 -11.80
C ALA A 264 -3.02 6.18 -12.83
N ALA A 265 -3.56 6.45 -14.02
CA ALA A 265 -3.61 5.47 -15.10
C ALA A 265 -2.22 5.06 -15.59
N LEU A 266 -1.31 6.02 -15.78
CA LEU A 266 0.05 5.74 -16.22
C LEU A 266 0.81 4.87 -15.21
N HIS A 267 0.60 5.10 -13.92
CA HIS A 267 1.14 4.27 -12.84
C HIS A 267 0.63 2.83 -12.90
N LEU A 268 -0.67 2.64 -13.10
CA LEU A 268 -1.25 1.29 -13.18
C LEU A 268 -0.75 0.51 -14.39
N PHE A 269 -0.49 1.17 -15.53
CA PHE A 269 0.17 0.53 -16.67
C PHE A 269 1.62 0.15 -16.37
N HIS A 270 2.35 0.96 -15.61
CA HIS A 270 3.67 0.58 -15.10
C HIS A 270 3.57 -0.66 -14.20
N VAL A 271 2.59 -0.70 -13.29
CA VAL A 271 2.34 -1.86 -12.43
C VAL A 271 2.03 -3.11 -13.25
N GLU A 272 1.20 -3.01 -14.29
CA GLU A 272 0.90 -4.10 -15.22
C GLU A 272 2.18 -4.64 -15.89
N GLU A 273 3.07 -3.75 -16.36
CA GLU A 273 4.36 -4.13 -16.93
C GLU A 273 5.26 -4.85 -15.90
N ARG A 274 5.32 -4.33 -14.67
CA ARG A 274 6.05 -4.96 -13.55
C ARG A 274 5.49 -6.33 -13.17
N ILE A 275 4.20 -6.57 -13.34
CA ILE A 275 3.59 -7.89 -13.15
C ILE A 275 3.96 -8.82 -14.31
N ALA A 276 3.94 -8.33 -15.54
CA ALA A 276 4.30 -9.08 -16.74
C ALA A 276 5.78 -9.53 -16.76
N GLU A 277 6.69 -8.78 -16.10
CA GLU A 277 8.08 -9.20 -15.87
C GLU A 277 8.22 -10.49 -15.03
N GLY A 278 7.14 -10.92 -14.36
CA GLY A 278 7.12 -12.12 -13.53
C GLY A 278 7.66 -11.90 -12.12
N TRP A 279 7.60 -12.92 -11.26
CA TRP A 279 8.06 -12.81 -9.88
C TRP A 279 9.58 -12.64 -9.78
N PRO A 280 10.07 -11.84 -8.80
CA PRO A 280 11.49 -11.65 -8.62
C PRO A 280 12.22 -12.98 -8.39
N SER A 281 13.48 -13.02 -8.84
CA SER A 281 14.33 -14.19 -8.66
C SER A 281 14.52 -14.52 -7.18
N PRO A 282 14.61 -15.81 -6.83
CA PRO A 282 14.80 -16.19 -5.44
C PRO A 282 16.20 -15.72 -5.00
N PRO A 283 16.41 -15.44 -3.71
CA PRO A 283 17.75 -15.15 -3.21
C PRO A 283 18.70 -16.29 -3.57
N LEU A 284 19.92 -15.94 -3.98
CA LEU A 284 20.95 -16.88 -4.47
C LEU A 284 21.29 -18.01 -3.49
N PHE A 285 20.95 -17.84 -2.21
CA PHE A 285 21.19 -18.82 -1.17
C PHE A 285 19.93 -19.02 -0.31
N GLN A 286 19.32 -20.20 -0.42
CA GLN A 286 18.27 -20.66 0.49
C GLN A 286 18.62 -22.07 0.97
N LEU A 287 18.71 -22.22 2.29
CA LEU A 287 18.85 -23.52 2.91
C LEU A 287 17.46 -24.13 3.10
N ASN A 288 17.30 -25.40 2.72
CA ASN A 288 16.06 -26.13 3.00
C ASN A 288 15.89 -26.33 4.52
N ALA A 289 14.65 -26.62 4.95
CA ALA A 289 14.31 -26.74 6.37
C ALA A 289 15.14 -27.81 7.11
N THR A 290 15.42 -28.96 6.49
CA THR A 290 16.21 -30.05 7.09
C THR A 290 17.65 -29.60 7.35
N THR A 291 18.26 -28.91 6.38
CA THR A 291 19.60 -28.36 6.51
C THR A 291 19.65 -27.27 7.58
N GLN A 292 18.66 -26.37 7.61
CA GLN A 292 18.57 -25.35 8.67
C GLN A 292 18.48 -25.98 10.07
N LYS A 293 17.62 -27.00 10.26
CA LYS A 293 17.50 -27.72 11.53
C LYS A 293 18.79 -28.44 11.93
N THR A 294 19.45 -29.09 10.97
CA THR A 294 20.74 -29.77 11.19
C THR A 294 21.82 -28.77 11.60
N LEU A 295 21.93 -27.65 10.89
CA LEU A 295 22.88 -26.58 11.21
C LEU A 295 22.58 -25.96 12.58
N ARG A 296 21.31 -25.73 12.92
CA ARG A 296 20.90 -25.29 14.27
C ARG A 296 21.37 -26.27 15.33
N SER A 297 21.14 -27.57 15.14
CA SER A 297 21.58 -28.60 16.10
C SER A 297 23.10 -28.64 16.23
N LEU A 298 23.83 -28.56 15.11
CA LEU A 298 25.29 -28.51 15.12
C LEU A 298 25.81 -27.24 15.81
N TRP A 299 25.16 -26.11 15.58
CA TRP A 299 25.52 -24.83 16.16
C TRP A 299 25.38 -24.82 17.68
N HIS A 300 24.43 -25.58 18.24
CA HIS A 300 24.27 -25.72 19.69
C HIS A 300 25.42 -26.48 20.39
N PHE A 301 26.28 -27.21 19.67
CA PHE A 301 27.51 -27.76 20.27
C PHE A 301 28.58 -26.69 20.53
N VAL A 302 28.46 -25.51 19.91
CA VAL A 302 29.36 -24.39 20.16
C VAL A 302 28.95 -23.70 21.47
N PRO A 303 29.88 -23.46 22.42
CA PRO A 303 29.59 -22.77 23.68
C PRO A 303 28.85 -21.44 23.49
N LYS A 304 27.80 -21.18 24.31
CA LYS A 304 26.92 -20.01 24.18
C LYS A 304 27.68 -18.67 24.09
N TRP A 305 28.75 -18.48 24.86
CA TRP A 305 29.54 -17.24 24.81
C TRP A 305 30.22 -17.01 23.44
N ILE A 306 30.61 -18.06 22.73
CA ILE A 306 31.14 -17.98 21.37
C ILE A 306 30.00 -17.61 20.41
N ARG A 307 28.85 -18.29 20.52
CA ARG A 307 27.68 -18.02 19.67
C ARG A 307 27.22 -16.56 19.78
N VAL A 308 27.12 -16.04 21.00
CA VAL A 308 26.77 -14.63 21.28
C VAL A 308 27.79 -13.67 20.67
N ARG A 309 29.10 -13.99 20.76
CA ARG A 309 30.14 -13.18 20.11
C ARG A 309 29.98 -13.17 18.59
N CYS A 310 29.67 -14.31 17.99
CA CYS A 310 29.38 -14.41 16.56
C CYS A 310 28.15 -13.57 16.17
N TYR A 311 27.03 -13.65 16.90
CA TYR A 311 25.85 -12.83 16.60
C TYR A 311 26.13 -11.33 16.68
N ARG A 312 26.90 -10.88 17.68
CA ARG A 312 27.31 -9.46 17.77
C ARG A 312 28.13 -9.00 16.57
N VAL A 313 28.98 -9.87 16.02
CA VAL A 313 29.71 -9.58 14.77
C VAL A 313 28.77 -9.54 13.58
N LEU A 314 27.86 -10.52 13.46
CA LEU A 314 26.86 -10.57 12.39
C LEU A 314 25.92 -9.36 12.41
N LEU A 315 25.53 -8.88 13.60
CA LEU A 315 24.73 -7.67 13.76
C LEU A 315 25.45 -6.44 13.21
N LYS A 316 26.73 -6.27 13.53
CA LYS A 316 27.54 -5.17 12.98
C LYS A 316 27.67 -5.26 11.46
N LEU A 317 27.88 -6.46 10.93
CA LEU A 317 27.92 -6.68 9.48
C LEU A 317 26.55 -6.43 8.83
N GLY A 318 25.47 -6.88 9.45
CA GLY A 318 24.10 -6.68 8.96
C GLY A 318 23.74 -5.21 8.85
N CYS A 319 24.09 -4.40 9.86
CA CYS A 319 23.91 -2.94 9.84
C CYS A 319 24.69 -2.23 8.73
N TYR A 320 25.77 -2.84 8.22
CA TYR A 320 26.54 -2.31 7.10
C TYR A 320 26.03 -2.80 5.73
N LEU A 321 25.59 -4.06 5.66
CA LEU A 321 25.20 -4.72 4.42
C LEU A 321 23.74 -4.49 4.03
N TYR A 322 22.86 -4.26 5.00
CA TYR A 322 21.43 -4.17 4.79
C TYR A 322 20.88 -2.83 5.29
N PRO A 323 19.90 -2.25 4.58
CA PRO A 323 19.16 -1.10 5.08
C PRO A 323 18.53 -1.42 6.45
N ARG A 324 18.41 -0.40 7.31
CA ARG A 324 17.72 -0.57 8.59
C ARG A 324 16.24 -0.83 8.36
N SER A 325 15.67 -1.72 9.17
CA SER A 325 14.21 -1.93 9.22
C SER A 325 13.52 -0.69 9.77
N PHE A 326 12.23 -0.56 9.44
CA PHE A 326 11.41 0.58 9.85
C PHE A 326 11.22 0.68 11.36
N THR A 327 11.11 -0.47 12.06
CA THR A 327 10.92 -0.51 13.52
C THR A 327 12.23 -0.36 14.30
N GLY A 328 13.38 -0.58 13.66
CA GLY A 328 14.68 -0.59 14.31
C GLY A 328 14.92 -1.77 15.26
N LEU A 329 13.91 -2.62 15.51
CA LEU A 329 13.98 -3.78 16.41
C LEU A 329 14.38 -5.08 15.70
N VAL A 330 14.21 -5.14 14.38
CA VAL A 330 14.54 -6.32 13.58
C VAL A 330 15.72 -6.03 12.67
N HIS A 331 16.77 -6.83 12.77
CA HIS A 331 18.01 -6.70 12.01
C HIS A 331 18.21 -7.91 11.10
N ARG A 332 18.32 -7.66 9.81
CA ARG A 332 18.75 -8.69 8.85
C ARG A 332 20.23 -8.98 9.07
N LEU A 333 20.57 -10.26 9.13
CA LEU A 333 21.93 -10.74 9.28
C LEU A 333 22.36 -11.53 8.03
N PRO A 334 23.68 -11.66 7.80
CA PRO A 334 24.20 -12.59 6.80
C PRO A 334 23.68 -14.03 7.00
N PHE A 335 23.76 -14.85 5.95
CA PHE A 335 23.36 -16.27 5.95
C PHE A 335 21.86 -16.53 6.12
N GLY A 336 21.02 -15.53 5.84
CA GLY A 336 19.56 -15.68 5.94
C GLY A 336 19.11 -15.79 7.39
N LEU A 337 19.74 -15.04 8.30
CA LEU A 337 19.35 -14.94 9.69
C LEU A 337 18.73 -13.57 9.97
N TYR A 338 17.90 -13.51 11.01
CA TYR A 338 17.33 -12.30 11.55
C TYR A 338 17.59 -12.25 13.06
N ALA A 339 17.86 -11.06 13.56
CA ALA A 339 17.90 -10.77 14.99
C ALA A 339 16.77 -9.82 15.34
N LYS A 340 15.93 -10.18 16.31
CA LYS A 340 14.84 -9.34 16.81
C LYS A 340 15.10 -9.01 18.28
N GLU A 341 15.05 -7.74 18.65
CA GLU A 341 15.04 -7.30 20.04
C GLU A 341 13.60 -7.40 20.59
N CYS A 342 13.39 -8.25 21.59
CA CYS A 342 12.10 -8.48 22.21
C CYS A 342 11.89 -7.47 23.35
N ASN A 343 10.98 -6.50 23.17
CA ASN A 343 10.73 -5.47 24.18
C ASN A 343 9.71 -5.89 25.27
N CYS A 344 8.68 -6.67 24.90
CA CYS A 344 7.51 -6.90 25.77
C CYS A 344 7.38 -8.35 26.26
N SER A 345 7.93 -9.33 25.53
CA SER A 345 7.87 -10.75 25.92
C SER A 345 9.14 -11.49 25.52
N ASP A 346 10.06 -11.62 26.48
CA ASP A 346 11.39 -12.18 26.28
C ASP A 346 11.41 -13.64 25.77
N ARG A 347 10.30 -14.38 25.95
CA ARG A 347 10.27 -15.84 25.68
C ARG A 347 9.08 -16.33 24.88
N ASN A 348 8.01 -15.54 24.73
CA ASN A 348 6.79 -16.07 24.12
C ASN A 348 6.98 -16.44 22.64
N GLU A 349 7.63 -15.57 21.86
CA GLU A 349 7.87 -15.83 20.43
C GLU A 349 8.71 -17.10 20.21
N ALA A 350 9.74 -17.33 21.03
CA ALA A 350 10.56 -18.53 20.92
C ALA A 350 9.76 -19.82 21.19
N GLU A 351 8.90 -19.81 22.21
CA GLU A 351 8.03 -20.97 22.51
C GLU A 351 6.93 -21.15 21.47
N ALA A 352 6.35 -20.05 20.95
CA ALA A 352 5.39 -20.09 19.85
C ALA A 352 5.98 -20.79 18.62
N LEU A 353 7.17 -20.36 18.18
CA LEU A 353 7.87 -20.95 17.05
C LEU A 353 8.18 -22.44 17.28
N ARG A 354 8.49 -22.85 18.52
CA ARG A 354 8.68 -24.27 18.86
C ARG A 354 7.39 -25.09 18.77
N LEU A 355 6.27 -24.54 19.26
CA LEU A 355 4.96 -25.20 19.15
C LEU A 355 4.55 -25.38 17.69
N VAL A 356 4.69 -24.32 16.88
CA VAL A 356 4.42 -24.34 15.44
C VAL A 356 5.33 -25.36 14.74
N GLU A 357 6.63 -25.36 15.02
CA GLU A 357 7.58 -26.34 14.46
C GLU A 357 7.22 -27.79 14.81
N ARG A 358 6.69 -28.02 16.01
CA ARG A 358 6.42 -29.37 16.53
C ARG A 358 5.09 -29.94 16.04
N TYR A 359 4.04 -29.12 15.99
CA TYR A 359 2.67 -29.59 15.80
C TYR A 359 2.10 -29.31 14.41
N THR A 360 2.78 -28.51 13.59
CA THR A 360 2.24 -28.09 12.29
C THR A 360 3.24 -28.25 11.17
N SER A 361 2.75 -28.16 9.94
CA SER A 361 3.57 -28.05 8.72
C SER A 361 3.74 -26.60 8.25
N ILE A 362 3.25 -25.63 9.03
CA ILE A 362 3.28 -24.20 8.69
C ILE A 362 4.74 -23.76 8.62
N ARG A 363 5.08 -23.03 7.55
CA ARG A 363 6.38 -22.39 7.42
C ARG A 363 6.41 -21.13 8.28
N ALA A 364 7.17 -21.18 9.36
CA ALA A 364 7.48 -20.06 10.23
C ALA A 364 9.01 -19.92 10.37
N PRO A 365 9.52 -18.77 10.85
CA PRO A 365 10.94 -18.63 11.17
C PRO A 365 11.41 -19.75 12.10
N LEU A 366 12.51 -20.41 11.76
CA LEU A 366 13.11 -21.38 12.68
C LEU A 366 13.79 -20.61 13.80
N TRP A 367 13.36 -20.84 15.05
CA TRP A 367 14.11 -20.37 16.21
C TRP A 367 15.49 -21.04 16.24
N VAL A 368 16.55 -20.23 16.16
CA VAL A 368 17.95 -20.68 16.15
C VAL A 368 18.58 -20.60 17.53
N ASP A 369 18.42 -19.45 18.21
CA ASP A 369 19.00 -19.20 19.53
C ASP A 369 18.41 -17.92 20.14
N ASP A 370 18.71 -17.67 21.41
CA ASP A 370 18.40 -16.42 22.10
C ASP A 370 19.52 -16.05 23.08
N TYR A 371 19.69 -14.75 23.32
CA TYR A 371 20.61 -14.30 24.37
C TYR A 371 20.17 -12.98 25.02
N GLN A 372 20.60 -12.80 26.27
CA GLN A 372 20.34 -11.57 27.01
C GLN A 372 21.32 -10.46 26.58
N GLY A 373 20.78 -9.39 26.01
CA GLY A 373 21.44 -8.10 25.82
C GLY A 373 20.93 -7.07 26.83
N THR A 374 20.70 -5.84 26.37
CA THR A 374 19.83 -4.87 27.06
C THR A 374 18.40 -5.39 27.13
N HIS A 375 17.92 -5.92 26.01
CA HIS A 375 16.71 -6.72 25.88
C HIS A 375 17.08 -8.14 25.41
N THR A 376 16.12 -9.07 25.48
CA THR A 376 16.34 -10.40 24.91
C THR A 376 16.42 -10.31 23.40
N VAL A 377 17.47 -10.87 22.80
CA VAL A 377 17.65 -10.92 21.35
C VAL A 377 17.34 -12.31 20.84
N LEU A 378 16.32 -12.42 20.00
CA LEU A 378 15.90 -13.64 19.34
C LEU A 378 16.61 -13.78 17.99
N ILE A 379 17.25 -14.92 17.75
CA ILE A 379 17.86 -15.23 16.45
C ILE A 379 17.00 -16.26 15.72
N THR A 380 16.53 -15.91 14.53
CA THR A 380 15.67 -16.75 13.69
C THR A 380 16.18 -16.86 12.26
N THR A 381 15.69 -17.84 11.50
CA THR A 381 15.94 -17.93 10.06
C THR A 381 14.99 -17.03 9.27
N ALA A 382 15.47 -16.55 8.12
CA ALA A 382 14.65 -15.92 7.11
C ALA A 382 13.58 -16.89 6.58
N VAL A 383 12.37 -16.38 6.41
CA VAL A 383 11.34 -17.04 5.62
C VAL A 383 11.34 -16.41 4.22
N PRO A 384 11.32 -17.20 3.14
CA PRO A 384 11.38 -16.67 1.78
C PRO A 384 10.10 -15.90 1.42
N GLY A 385 10.22 -14.93 0.50
CA GLY A 385 9.09 -14.17 -0.03
C GLY A 385 9.09 -12.69 0.36
N GLN A 386 8.00 -12.03 0.01
CA GLN A 386 7.69 -10.62 0.32
C GLN A 386 6.35 -10.56 1.06
N THR A 387 6.11 -9.50 1.83
CA THR A 387 4.85 -9.36 2.58
C THR A 387 3.65 -9.30 1.64
N LEU A 388 2.52 -9.88 2.05
CA LEU A 388 1.27 -9.85 1.28
C LEU A 388 0.86 -8.41 0.98
N GLU A 389 0.98 -7.52 1.96
CA GLU A 389 0.76 -6.08 1.80
C GLU A 389 1.53 -5.49 0.61
N ALA A 390 2.81 -5.87 0.45
CA ALA A 390 3.67 -5.30 -0.58
C ALA A 390 3.44 -5.89 -1.97
N VAL A 391 2.86 -7.09 -2.10
CA VAL A 391 2.73 -7.80 -3.39
C VAL A 391 1.31 -8.24 -3.74
N PHE A 392 0.31 -7.83 -2.96
CA PHE A 392 -1.09 -8.19 -3.19
C PHE A 392 -1.56 -7.85 -4.60
N HIS A 393 -1.14 -6.69 -5.12
CA HIS A 393 -1.45 -6.24 -6.48
C HIS A 393 -0.95 -7.18 -7.57
N ARG A 394 0.07 -8.00 -7.29
CA ARG A 394 0.64 -8.97 -8.24
C ARG A 394 -0.11 -10.30 -8.27
N LEU A 395 -0.97 -10.57 -7.29
CA LEU A 395 -1.72 -11.82 -7.22
C LEU A 395 -2.88 -11.81 -8.21
N SER A 396 -2.91 -12.79 -9.09
CA SER A 396 -4.05 -13.15 -9.93
C SER A 396 -5.25 -13.60 -9.10
N TYR A 397 -6.45 -13.60 -9.68
CA TYR A 397 -7.66 -14.10 -8.99
C TYR A 397 -7.51 -15.54 -8.51
N TRP A 398 -6.88 -16.40 -9.32
CA TRP A 398 -6.61 -17.78 -8.94
C TRP A 398 -5.62 -17.88 -7.77
N GLU A 399 -4.56 -17.06 -7.76
CA GLU A 399 -3.60 -17.04 -6.64
C GLU A 399 -4.26 -16.50 -5.36
N ARG A 400 -5.18 -15.52 -5.45
CA ARG A 400 -5.97 -15.00 -4.32
C ARG A 400 -6.91 -16.07 -3.74
N GLU A 401 -7.58 -16.83 -4.60
CA GLU A 401 -8.42 -17.97 -4.18
C GLU A 401 -7.56 -19.05 -3.49
N GLN A 402 -6.40 -19.36 -4.07
CA GLN A 402 -5.46 -20.31 -3.48
C GLN A 402 -4.91 -19.81 -2.14
N LEU A 403 -4.66 -18.50 -1.99
CA LEU A 403 -4.26 -17.90 -0.72
C LEU A 403 -5.33 -18.11 0.34
N SER A 404 -6.62 -17.95 0.02
CA SER A 404 -7.71 -18.23 0.97
C SER A 404 -7.69 -19.69 1.45
N LYS A 405 -7.50 -20.64 0.53
CA LYS A 405 -7.37 -22.09 0.85
C LYS A 405 -6.13 -22.38 1.70
N ASP A 406 -5.00 -21.76 1.37
CA ASP A 406 -3.75 -21.90 2.10
C ASP A 406 -3.89 -21.34 3.53
N LEU A 407 -4.52 -20.16 3.69
CA LEU A 407 -4.83 -19.57 5.00
C LEU A 407 -5.78 -20.44 5.82
N LYS A 408 -6.84 -20.98 5.21
CA LYS A 408 -7.74 -21.93 5.87
C LYS A 408 -6.97 -23.13 6.42
N SER A 409 -6.05 -23.70 5.63
CA SER A 409 -5.22 -24.82 6.06
C SER A 409 -4.28 -24.46 7.23
N VAL A 410 -3.68 -23.26 7.22
CA VAL A 410 -2.88 -22.74 8.33
C VAL A 410 -3.73 -22.65 9.59
N LEU A 411 -4.89 -22.00 9.52
CA LEU A 411 -5.77 -21.76 10.66
C LEU A 411 -6.26 -23.08 11.28
N SER A 412 -6.64 -24.05 10.46
CA SER A 412 -7.01 -25.39 10.93
C SER A 412 -5.86 -26.07 11.68
N GLN A 413 -4.62 -25.96 11.18
CA GLN A 413 -3.44 -26.55 11.83
C GLN A 413 -3.11 -25.86 13.16
N LEU A 414 -3.18 -24.52 13.22
CA LEU A 414 -2.95 -23.77 14.46
C LEU A 414 -3.96 -24.18 15.54
N ARG A 415 -5.25 -24.28 15.18
CA ARG A 415 -6.31 -24.69 16.10
C ARG A 415 -6.14 -26.12 16.65
N CYS A 416 -5.29 -26.95 16.05
CA CYS A 416 -4.95 -28.29 16.55
C CYS A 416 -3.78 -28.32 17.54
N ILE A 417 -3.07 -27.21 17.76
CA ILE A 417 -1.97 -27.17 18.73
C ILE A 417 -2.55 -27.31 20.15
N PRO A 418 -2.12 -28.32 20.93
CA PRO A 418 -2.65 -28.55 22.27
C PRO A 418 -2.16 -27.50 23.28
N ASN A 419 -3.07 -27.06 24.15
CA ASN A 419 -2.73 -26.25 25.31
C ASN A 419 -2.27 -27.14 26.47
N HIS A 420 -0.99 -27.01 26.86
CA HIS A 420 -0.41 -27.72 28.02
C HIS A 420 -0.23 -26.83 29.25
N THR A 421 -0.70 -25.57 29.18
CA THR A 421 -0.58 -24.60 30.26
C THR A 421 -1.72 -24.80 31.27
N PRO A 422 -1.59 -24.33 32.52
CA PRO A 422 -2.65 -24.44 33.52
C PRO A 422 -3.83 -23.48 33.27
N TYR A 423 -3.74 -22.62 32.25
CA TYR A 423 -4.74 -21.59 31.95
C TYR A 423 -5.46 -21.89 30.64
N VAL A 424 -6.75 -21.56 30.58
CA VAL A 424 -7.54 -21.70 29.36
C VAL A 424 -7.11 -20.67 28.33
N PHE A 425 -6.92 -19.42 28.75
CA PHE A 425 -6.44 -18.33 27.88
C PHE A 425 -5.12 -17.79 28.45
N GLY A 426 -4.07 -17.82 27.64
CA GLY A 426 -2.72 -17.51 28.11
C GLY A 426 -1.70 -17.69 27.00
N ASN A 427 -0.52 -17.12 27.19
CA ASN A 427 0.53 -17.19 26.18
C ASN A 427 1.11 -18.62 26.08
N CYS A 428 2.11 -18.82 25.21
CA CYS A 428 2.65 -20.15 24.90
C CYS A 428 3.27 -20.90 26.10
N HIS A 429 3.57 -20.20 27.20
CA HIS A 429 4.16 -20.76 28.42
C HIS A 429 3.29 -20.53 29.67
N GLY A 430 2.02 -20.15 29.50
CA GLY A 430 1.06 -19.98 30.60
C GLY A 430 1.20 -18.65 31.35
N GLY A 431 1.79 -17.63 30.73
CA GLY A 431 1.79 -16.25 31.24
C GLY A 431 0.73 -15.36 30.57
N PRO A 432 0.75 -14.05 30.85
CA PRO A 432 -0.14 -13.08 30.21
C PRO A 432 0.00 -13.09 28.69
N LEU A 433 -1.14 -12.96 28.01
CA LEU A 433 -1.25 -12.71 26.57
C LEU A 433 -0.66 -11.33 26.25
N ASN A 434 -0.10 -11.17 25.05
CA ASN A 434 0.40 -9.91 24.53
C ASN A 434 -0.38 -9.59 23.25
N ASP A 435 -0.99 -8.42 23.16
CA ASP A 435 -1.73 -7.99 21.97
C ASP A 435 -1.72 -6.47 21.89
N HIS A 436 -1.21 -5.94 20.77
CA HIS A 436 -1.09 -4.51 20.49
C HIS A 436 -2.42 -3.75 20.51
N ARG A 437 -3.55 -4.47 20.43
CA ARG A 437 -4.89 -3.89 20.57
C ARG A 437 -5.22 -3.50 22.00
N LEU A 438 -4.60 -4.15 22.99
CA LEU A 438 -4.93 -3.94 24.39
C LEU A 438 -4.21 -2.69 24.91
N PRO A 439 -4.87 -1.83 25.70
CA PRO A 439 -4.24 -0.68 26.34
C PRO A 439 -2.93 -0.99 27.06
N SER A 440 -2.97 -1.95 27.98
CA SER A 440 -1.78 -2.38 28.72
C SER A 440 -0.78 -3.19 27.88
N GLY A 441 -1.06 -3.41 26.58
CA GLY A 441 -0.36 -4.35 25.71
C GLY A 441 -0.50 -5.83 26.11
N THR A 442 -0.96 -6.12 27.33
CA THR A 442 -1.00 -7.45 27.92
C THR A 442 -2.29 -7.71 28.69
N CYS A 443 -2.75 -8.97 28.72
CA CYS A 443 -3.89 -9.39 29.54
C CYS A 443 -3.78 -10.82 30.07
N GLY A 444 -4.52 -11.11 31.15
CA GLY A 444 -4.58 -12.44 31.73
C GLY A 444 -3.27 -12.88 32.42
N PRO A 445 -2.98 -14.19 32.49
CA PRO A 445 -3.76 -15.30 31.92
C PRO A 445 -5.12 -15.51 32.60
N PHE A 446 -6.02 -16.26 31.96
CA PHE A 446 -7.40 -16.47 32.42
C PHE A 446 -7.80 -17.96 32.40
N ASN A 447 -8.70 -18.35 33.31
CA ASN A 447 -9.28 -19.68 33.36
C ASN A 447 -10.68 -19.73 32.74
N LEU A 448 -11.36 -18.58 32.65
CA LEU A 448 -12.72 -18.48 32.15
C LEU A 448 -12.83 -17.42 31.05
N ILE A 449 -13.69 -17.66 30.07
CA ILE A 449 -13.98 -16.71 28.99
C ILE A 449 -14.59 -15.41 29.54
N SER A 450 -15.35 -15.49 30.64
CA SER A 450 -15.90 -14.32 31.33
C SER A 450 -14.84 -13.39 31.90
N GLU A 451 -13.69 -13.91 32.33
CA GLU A 451 -12.58 -13.10 32.83
C GLU A 451 -11.92 -12.33 31.67
N PHE A 452 -11.69 -13.00 30.54
CA PHE A 452 -11.19 -12.38 29.32
C PHE A 452 -12.15 -11.29 28.81
N ASN A 453 -13.44 -11.59 28.70
CA ASN A 453 -14.47 -10.64 28.24
C ASN A 453 -14.62 -9.45 29.20
N THR A 454 -14.52 -9.66 30.51
CA THR A 454 -14.55 -8.58 31.50
C THR A 454 -13.34 -7.66 31.34
N PHE A 455 -12.17 -8.21 31.00
CA PHE A 455 -10.98 -7.43 30.73
C PHE A 455 -11.14 -6.53 29.49
N LEU A 456 -11.76 -7.04 28.42
CA LEU A 456 -12.04 -6.25 27.21
C LEU A 456 -12.98 -5.07 27.49
N VAL A 457 -13.94 -5.23 28.41
CA VAL A 457 -14.88 -4.18 28.81
C VAL A 457 -14.28 -3.26 29.86
N HIS A 458 -13.28 -2.47 29.46
CA HIS A 458 -12.63 -1.50 30.35
C HIS A 458 -13.58 -0.35 30.78
N ARG A 459 -13.18 0.44 31.79
CA ARG A 459 -14.00 1.51 32.39
C ARG A 459 -14.48 2.60 31.42
N TYR A 460 -13.86 2.71 30.26
CA TYR A 460 -14.15 3.74 29.25
C TYR A 460 -15.15 3.27 28.18
N VAL A 461 -15.49 1.99 28.13
CA VAL A 461 -16.50 1.46 27.19
C VAL A 461 -17.87 2.01 27.59
N ARG A 462 -18.62 2.54 26.61
CA ARG A 462 -19.93 3.16 26.83
C ARG A 462 -20.96 2.11 27.23
N LYS A 463 -21.99 2.52 27.97
CA LYS A 463 -23.04 1.60 28.43
C LYS A 463 -23.78 0.96 27.23
N GLU A 464 -24.05 1.74 26.20
CA GLU A 464 -24.70 1.30 24.98
C GLU A 464 -23.89 0.21 24.27
N THR A 465 -22.56 0.33 24.25
CA THR A 465 -21.66 -0.69 23.71
C THR A 465 -21.70 -1.96 24.56
N LYS A 466 -21.67 -1.83 25.89
CA LYS A 466 -21.79 -2.98 26.81
C LYS A 466 -23.08 -3.76 26.60
N ASP A 467 -24.20 -3.07 26.44
CA ASP A 467 -25.50 -3.70 26.23
C ASP A 467 -25.57 -4.44 24.89
N LYS A 468 -24.91 -3.92 23.84
CA LYS A 468 -24.86 -4.55 22.50
C LYS A 468 -23.96 -5.78 22.43
N ILE A 469 -22.82 -5.76 23.11
CA ILE A 469 -21.85 -6.88 23.08
C ILE A 469 -22.16 -7.99 24.08
N ALA A 470 -23.12 -7.78 24.99
CA ALA A 470 -23.42 -8.71 26.08
C ALA A 470 -23.78 -10.12 25.60
N ALA A 471 -24.49 -10.24 24.47
CA ALA A 471 -24.83 -11.53 23.87
C ALA A 471 -23.59 -12.28 23.41
N VAL A 472 -22.71 -11.61 22.65
CA VAL A 472 -21.42 -12.14 22.19
C VAL A 472 -20.53 -12.55 23.37
N HIS A 473 -20.46 -11.71 24.42
CA HIS A 473 -19.66 -12.02 25.61
C HIS A 473 -20.22 -13.14 26.49
N ALA A 474 -21.46 -13.58 26.27
CA ALA A 474 -22.05 -14.72 26.96
C ALA A 474 -21.77 -16.06 26.25
N CYS A 475 -21.28 -16.03 25.01
CA CYS A 475 -20.99 -17.23 24.22
C CYS A 475 -19.82 -18.03 24.80
N PRO A 476 -19.94 -19.37 24.90
CA PRO A 476 -18.86 -20.22 25.36
C PRO A 476 -17.87 -20.52 24.22
N TYR A 477 -16.89 -19.64 24.03
CA TYR A 477 -15.85 -19.85 23.02
C TYR A 477 -14.84 -20.91 23.41
N ARG A 478 -14.41 -21.71 22.43
CA ARG A 478 -13.27 -22.59 22.60
C ARG A 478 -11.98 -21.78 22.68
N SER A 479 -11.05 -22.25 23.50
CA SER A 479 -9.67 -21.75 23.49
C SER A 479 -8.85 -22.53 22.47
N VAL A 480 -8.21 -21.80 21.55
CA VAL A 480 -7.39 -22.35 20.47
C VAL A 480 -6.09 -21.57 20.37
N PHE A 481 -5.05 -22.22 19.84
CA PHE A 481 -3.80 -21.52 19.55
C PHE A 481 -4.00 -20.59 18.35
N THR A 482 -3.61 -19.32 18.56
CA THR A 482 -3.90 -18.17 17.72
C THR A 482 -2.61 -17.37 17.57
N HIS A 483 -2.32 -16.89 16.36
CA HIS A 483 -1.19 -16.00 16.07
C HIS A 483 -1.40 -14.63 16.72
N ALA A 484 -2.64 -14.12 16.71
CA ALA A 484 -3.11 -12.89 17.35
C ALA A 484 -2.50 -11.58 16.83
N ASP A 485 -1.56 -11.65 15.90
CA ASP A 485 -1.08 -10.52 15.10
C ASP A 485 -0.92 -10.87 13.61
N LEU A 486 -1.86 -11.65 13.06
CA LEU A 486 -1.78 -12.07 11.66
C LEU A 486 -2.26 -10.92 10.77
N HIS A 487 -1.33 -10.05 10.38
CA HIS A 487 -1.54 -8.89 9.49
C HIS A 487 -1.00 -9.18 8.08
N PRO A 488 -1.48 -8.50 7.00
CA PRO A 488 -0.89 -8.63 5.66
C PRO A 488 0.63 -8.37 5.58
N SER A 489 1.19 -7.61 6.53
CA SER A 489 2.64 -7.42 6.68
C SER A 489 3.37 -8.66 7.21
N ASN A 490 2.67 -9.56 7.89
CA ASN A 490 3.21 -10.74 8.59
C ASN A 490 2.98 -12.03 7.78
N ILE A 491 2.20 -11.96 6.69
CA ILE A 491 2.00 -13.05 5.73
C ILE A 491 2.99 -12.88 4.59
N LEU A 492 3.82 -13.90 4.33
CA LEU A 492 4.81 -13.86 3.24
C LEU A 492 4.34 -14.65 2.02
N ILE A 493 4.50 -14.04 0.86
CA ILE A 493 4.19 -14.59 -0.46
C ILE A 493 5.49 -14.81 -1.24
N ASP A 494 5.66 -16.02 -1.77
CA ASP A 494 6.72 -16.35 -2.72
C ASP A 494 6.07 -16.88 -3.99
N ARG A 495 6.27 -16.17 -5.10
CA ARG A 495 5.77 -16.55 -6.43
C ARG A 495 4.27 -16.88 -6.46
N GLY A 496 3.47 -15.99 -5.86
CA GLY A 496 2.02 -16.13 -5.85
C GLY A 496 1.47 -17.16 -4.86
N ARG A 497 2.33 -17.76 -4.03
CA ARG A 497 1.93 -18.75 -3.03
C ARG A 497 2.28 -18.31 -1.62
N LEU A 498 1.47 -18.74 -0.65
CA LEU A 498 1.80 -18.59 0.76
C LEU A 498 3.13 -19.29 1.05
N SER A 499 4.11 -18.51 1.49
CA SER A 499 5.47 -18.96 1.74
C SER A 499 5.76 -19.14 3.22
N GLY A 500 5.12 -18.34 4.07
CA GLY A 500 5.16 -18.53 5.52
C GLY A 500 4.59 -17.34 6.29
N ILE A 501 4.59 -17.47 7.62
CA ILE A 501 4.05 -16.47 8.55
C ILE A 501 5.12 -16.09 9.55
N VAL A 502 5.28 -14.80 9.80
CA VAL A 502 6.29 -14.23 10.71
C VAL A 502 5.62 -13.44 11.84
N ASP A 503 6.42 -13.06 12.83
CA ASP A 503 6.03 -12.22 13.98
C ASP A 503 5.06 -12.88 14.97
N TRP A 504 5.54 -13.95 15.63
CA TRP A 504 4.75 -14.79 16.54
C TRP A 504 4.74 -14.29 17.99
N GLU A 505 5.04 -13.01 18.24
CA GLU A 505 5.21 -12.48 19.60
C GLU A 505 3.92 -12.42 20.41
N CYS A 506 2.79 -12.25 19.72
CA CYS A 506 1.44 -12.23 20.29
C CYS A 506 0.82 -13.63 20.39
N ALA A 507 1.49 -14.67 19.87
CA ALA A 507 0.88 -15.98 19.78
C ALA A 507 0.56 -16.57 21.16
N GLY A 508 -0.59 -17.24 21.26
CA GLY A 508 -1.08 -17.80 22.50
C GLY A 508 -2.42 -18.50 22.33
N PHE A 509 -3.05 -18.83 23.44
CA PHE A 509 -4.37 -19.46 23.48
C PHE A 509 -5.45 -18.41 23.70
N TYR A 510 -6.25 -18.15 22.67
CA TYR A 510 -7.29 -17.12 22.60
C TYR A 510 -8.65 -17.73 22.28
N PRO A 511 -9.76 -16.97 22.46
CA PRO A 511 -11.06 -17.36 21.93
C PRO A 511 -11.00 -17.61 20.42
N GLU A 512 -11.72 -18.61 19.92
CA GLU A 512 -11.61 -19.06 18.52
C GLU A 512 -11.98 -18.03 17.44
N TYR A 513 -12.72 -16.98 17.81
CA TYR A 513 -13.04 -15.84 16.93
C TYR A 513 -11.91 -14.82 16.80
N TRP A 514 -10.94 -14.80 17.74
CA TRP A 514 -9.97 -13.70 17.90
C TRP A 514 -9.10 -13.49 16.66
N GLU A 515 -8.68 -14.58 16.00
CA GLU A 515 -7.89 -14.48 14.77
C GLU A 515 -8.66 -13.81 13.64
N PHE A 516 -9.96 -14.10 13.50
CA PHE A 516 -10.80 -13.52 12.47
C PHE A 516 -10.91 -12.00 12.66
N THR A 517 -11.22 -11.55 13.87
CA THR A 517 -11.42 -10.12 14.14
C THR A 517 -10.12 -9.33 14.01
N LYS A 518 -8.99 -9.92 14.42
CA LYS A 518 -7.65 -9.35 14.21
C LYS A 518 -7.25 -9.25 12.74
N LEU A 519 -7.48 -10.29 11.95
CA LEU A 519 -7.24 -10.29 10.51
C LEU A 519 -8.08 -9.22 9.80
N MET A 520 -9.38 -9.15 10.12
CA MET A 520 -10.29 -8.18 9.52
C MET A 520 -9.91 -6.73 9.88
N TYR A 521 -9.47 -6.49 11.12
CA TYR A 521 -8.90 -5.22 11.55
C TYR A 521 -7.64 -4.86 10.76
N GLY A 522 -6.68 -5.78 10.64
CA GLY A 522 -5.45 -5.57 9.87
C GLY A 522 -5.69 -5.35 8.38
N ALA A 523 -6.80 -5.87 7.85
CA ALA A 523 -7.20 -5.71 6.46
C ALA A 523 -8.22 -4.57 6.25
N GLU A 524 -8.49 -3.70 7.24
CA GLU A 524 -9.49 -2.62 7.15
C GLU A 524 -9.31 -1.75 5.90
N ARG A 525 -8.05 -1.49 5.51
CA ARG A 525 -7.70 -0.68 4.33
C ARG A 525 -7.67 -1.48 3.02
N PHE A 526 -7.96 -2.77 3.06
CA PHE A 526 -7.83 -3.71 1.95
C PHE A 526 -9.08 -4.60 1.81
N PRO A 527 -10.19 -4.09 1.26
CA PRO A 527 -11.44 -4.84 1.14
C PRO A 527 -11.30 -6.18 0.42
N GLU A 528 -10.44 -6.25 -0.61
CA GLU A 528 -10.19 -7.50 -1.33
C GLU A 528 -9.45 -8.54 -0.48
N ILE A 529 -8.63 -8.12 0.48
CA ILE A 529 -8.00 -9.02 1.44
C ILE A 529 -9.02 -9.48 2.48
N GLN A 530 -9.92 -8.60 2.94
CA GLN A 530 -11.03 -8.98 3.81
C GLN A 530 -11.90 -10.08 3.19
N GLN A 531 -12.18 -10.01 1.88
CA GLN A 531 -12.89 -11.09 1.20
C GLN A 531 -12.14 -12.43 1.27
N ILE A 532 -10.82 -12.42 1.00
CA ILE A 532 -9.97 -13.63 1.09
C ILE A 532 -9.99 -14.21 2.50
N ILE A 533 -10.00 -13.36 3.53
CA ILE A 533 -10.11 -13.74 4.93
C ILE A 533 -11.47 -14.39 5.18
N SER A 534 -12.58 -13.73 4.82
CA SER A 534 -13.93 -14.29 4.97
C SER A 534 -14.07 -15.67 4.31
N ASP A 535 -13.52 -15.84 3.12
CA ASP A 535 -13.50 -17.12 2.39
C ASP A 535 -12.66 -18.20 3.10
N ALA A 536 -11.69 -17.82 3.94
CA ALA A 536 -10.89 -18.76 4.72
C ALA A 536 -11.62 -19.27 5.99
N PHE A 537 -12.63 -18.53 6.47
CA PHE A 537 -13.37 -18.80 7.71
C PHE A 537 -14.76 -19.41 7.50
N THR A 538 -15.11 -19.89 6.30
CA THR A 538 -16.45 -20.37 5.90
C THR A 538 -17.17 -21.36 6.82
N GLU A 539 -16.44 -22.04 7.72
CA GLU A 539 -17.02 -23.02 8.65
C GLU A 539 -17.64 -22.37 9.89
N ASN A 540 -17.18 -21.17 10.27
CA ASN A 540 -17.65 -20.45 11.44
C ASN A 540 -17.88 -18.98 11.05
N ASP A 541 -19.14 -18.54 11.06
CA ASP A 541 -19.48 -17.13 10.90
C ASP A 541 -19.19 -16.40 12.21
N TYR A 542 -18.26 -15.43 12.15
CA TYR A 542 -17.87 -14.59 13.29
C TYR A 542 -18.25 -13.12 13.09
N GLN A 543 -19.26 -12.85 12.25
CA GLN A 543 -19.67 -11.49 11.93
C GLN A 543 -20.20 -10.74 13.17
N GLU A 544 -20.96 -11.39 14.06
CA GLU A 544 -21.43 -10.77 15.30
C GLU A 544 -20.27 -10.40 16.24
N GLU A 545 -19.25 -11.26 16.33
CA GLU A 545 -18.02 -11.00 17.07
C GLU A 545 -17.24 -9.85 16.45
N PHE A 546 -17.11 -9.80 15.12
CA PHE A 546 -16.44 -8.70 14.44
C PHE A 546 -17.18 -7.37 14.64
N ASP A 547 -18.50 -7.36 14.58
CA ASP A 547 -19.31 -6.17 14.85
C ASP A 547 -19.16 -5.70 16.32
N ALA A 548 -19.17 -6.64 17.27
CA ALA A 548 -18.93 -6.35 18.68
C ALA A 548 -17.53 -5.75 18.93
N GLU A 549 -16.52 -6.33 18.31
CA GLU A 549 -15.12 -5.88 18.40
C GLU A 549 -14.93 -4.51 17.74
N THR A 550 -15.64 -4.24 16.63
CA THR A 550 -15.67 -2.93 15.96
C THR A 550 -16.27 -1.85 16.85
N LEU A 551 -17.33 -2.15 17.61
CA LEU A 551 -17.86 -1.22 18.60
C LEU A 551 -16.84 -0.93 19.71
N LEU A 552 -16.12 -1.96 20.17
CA LEU A 552 -15.05 -1.79 21.16
C LEU A 552 -13.89 -0.96 20.62
N TRP A 553 -13.49 -1.14 19.35
CA TRP A 553 -12.50 -0.29 18.69
C TRP A 553 -12.92 1.17 18.67
N ASN A 554 -14.18 1.47 18.34
CA ASN A 554 -14.65 2.85 18.27
C ASN A 554 -14.69 3.55 19.64
N ASP A 555 -14.99 2.82 20.71
CA ASP A 555 -14.98 3.35 22.08
C ASP A 555 -13.56 3.45 22.66
N THR A 556 -12.61 2.67 22.12
CA THR A 556 -11.20 2.65 22.53
C THR A 556 -10.26 2.60 21.31
N PRO A 557 -10.22 3.67 20.48
CA PRO A 557 -9.57 3.66 19.16
C PRO A 557 -8.05 3.53 19.21
N PHE A 558 -7.48 3.79 20.37
CA PHE A 558 -6.14 3.39 20.73
C PHE A 558 -6.35 2.56 21.99
N GLY A 559 -5.94 1.29 21.98
CA GLY A 559 -5.61 0.67 23.26
C GLY A 559 -4.76 1.70 24.00
N VAL A 560 -5.29 2.25 25.11
CA VAL A 560 -4.68 3.41 25.81
C VAL A 560 -3.21 3.18 26.11
#